data_AF-A0A6V7LS40-F1
#
_entry.id   AF-A0A6V7LS40-F1
#
_cell.length_a   1.000
_cell.length_b   1.000
_cell.length_c   1.000
_cell.angle_alpha   90.00
_cell.angle_beta   90.00
_cell.angle_gamma   90.00
#
_symmetry.space_group_name_H-M   'P 1'
#
loop_
_entity.id
_entity.type
_entity.pdbx_description
1 polymer ?
#
loop_
_entity_poly.entity_id
_entity_poly.type
_entity_poly.pdbx_seq_one_letter_code
_entity_poly.pdbx_strand_id
1 'polypeptide(L)'
;LQEAFSKGLLKPGLNTVIESKKREYKNDIAGMKNKLDEIKLKLPWLERLDIVNPPAPLAPELALQMQETEERRAKQAKGNKKLPQYKEGEDPVVNDFKRETMFHRQAQAAVVDALARIKKFGIPTIRPDDYFAEMVKTDEHMHKIRENLAKKQQAAQRSEKVRQLRQQRKVGKQMQIEATLKKHAEKRKMLDEVKKYRKGIRKDLDFLDDKKKPGKNNGYDNKSQGKGKKAMEKLKMKNSKFGFGGKKRGSKLNTRESAADVSEYRRPGKFPTKGGKVKKMAKKAQRPGKGRRVNMKGKRN
;
A
#
# COMPACT_ATOMS: atom_id res chain seq x y z
N LEU A 1 21.39 -34.47 78.90
CA LEU A 1 21.60 -33.01 79.14
C LEU A 1 21.34 -32.64 80.60
N GLN A 2 20.14 -32.90 81.15
CA GLN A 2 19.84 -32.63 82.56
C GLN A 2 20.75 -33.38 83.55
N GLU A 3 21.05 -34.67 83.28
CA GLU A 3 21.96 -35.46 84.12
C GLU A 3 23.44 -35.03 84.04
N ALA A 4 23.86 -34.40 82.95
CA ALA A 4 25.22 -33.89 82.78
C ALA A 4 25.39 -32.51 83.45
N PHE A 5 24.30 -31.76 83.57
CA PHE A 5 24.24 -30.51 84.32
C PHE A 5 24.25 -30.76 85.84
N SER A 6 23.48 -31.74 86.32
CA SER A 6 23.45 -32.10 87.74
C SER A 6 24.78 -32.68 88.24
N LYS A 7 25.55 -33.35 87.38
CA LYS A 7 26.89 -33.87 87.68
C LYS A 7 28.01 -32.81 87.62
N GLY A 8 27.70 -31.53 87.36
CA GLY A 8 28.68 -30.44 87.35
C GLY A 8 29.70 -30.48 86.20
N LEU A 9 29.52 -31.38 85.23
CA LEU A 9 30.40 -31.52 84.06
C LEU A 9 30.19 -30.37 83.05
N LEU A 10 29.04 -29.70 83.10
CA LEU A 10 28.71 -28.54 82.27
C LEU A 10 28.78 -27.27 83.12
N LYS A 11 29.82 -26.45 82.92
CA LYS A 11 29.94 -25.14 83.58
C LYS A 11 29.01 -24.12 82.90
N PRO A 12 28.26 -23.28 83.65
CA PRO A 12 27.47 -22.20 83.08
C PRO A 12 28.41 -21.23 82.36
N GLY A 13 28.33 -21.21 81.03
CA GLY A 13 29.21 -20.42 80.16
C GLY A 13 29.98 -21.22 79.12
N LEU A 14 30.02 -22.56 79.20
CA LEU A 14 30.64 -23.42 78.19
C LEU A 14 29.66 -23.87 77.09
N ASN A 15 28.72 -23.00 76.73
CA ASN A 15 27.86 -23.21 75.57
C ASN A 15 28.25 -22.16 74.52
N THR A 16 29.18 -22.50 73.64
CA THR A 16 29.34 -21.72 72.42
C THR A 16 28.10 -21.96 71.57
N VAL A 17 27.29 -20.91 71.36
CA VAL A 17 26.24 -20.92 70.35
C VAL A 17 26.95 -21.22 69.04
N ILE A 18 26.83 -22.46 68.55
CA ILE A 18 27.26 -22.79 67.20
C ILE A 18 26.30 -22.00 66.33
N GLU A 19 26.71 -20.80 65.92
CA GLU A 19 26.04 -20.07 64.86
C GLU A 19 26.01 -21.02 63.69
N SER A 20 24.84 -21.59 63.43
CA SER A 20 24.62 -22.42 62.27
C SER A 20 24.93 -21.53 61.09
N LYS A 21 26.14 -21.68 60.52
CA LYS A 21 26.55 -20.97 59.32
C LYS A 21 25.50 -21.33 58.29
N LYS A 22 24.49 -20.47 58.10
CA LYS A 22 23.48 -20.62 57.07
C LYS A 22 24.28 -20.68 55.78
N ARG A 23 24.39 -21.88 55.22
CA ARG A 23 25.09 -22.07 53.97
C ARG A 23 24.28 -21.32 52.93
N GLU A 24 24.79 -20.16 52.53
CA GLU A 24 24.20 -19.38 51.45
C GLU A 24 24.44 -20.13 50.15
N TYR A 25 23.41 -20.85 49.71
CA TYR A 25 23.41 -21.48 48.39
C TYR A 25 23.24 -20.38 47.34
N LYS A 26 24.30 -20.11 46.57
CA LYS A 26 24.27 -19.13 45.46
C LYS A 26 23.28 -19.53 44.33
N ASN A 27 22.81 -20.78 44.30
CA ASN A 27 21.80 -21.30 43.37
C ASN A 27 21.03 -22.49 44.00
N ASP A 28 20.15 -22.22 44.97
CA ASP A 28 19.33 -23.26 45.61
C ASP A 28 18.16 -23.71 44.70
N ILE A 29 18.42 -24.70 43.86
CA ILE A 29 17.41 -25.28 42.97
C ILE A 29 16.28 -25.96 43.77
N ALA A 30 16.58 -26.56 44.92
CA ALA A 30 15.59 -27.24 45.75
C ALA A 30 14.64 -26.24 46.41
N GLY A 31 15.20 -25.16 46.98
CA GLY A 31 14.43 -24.05 47.54
C GLY A 31 13.53 -23.38 46.49
N MET A 32 14.04 -23.15 45.27
CA MET A 32 13.22 -22.59 44.17
C MET A 32 12.06 -23.50 43.77
N LYS A 33 12.26 -24.83 43.72
CA LYS A 33 11.18 -25.78 43.42
C LYS A 33 10.13 -25.82 44.52
N ASN A 34 10.55 -25.85 45.79
CA ASN A 34 9.63 -25.80 46.92
C ASN A 34 8.80 -24.52 46.90
N LYS A 35 9.43 -23.36 46.63
CA LYS A 35 8.74 -22.08 46.52
C LYS A 35 7.78 -22.04 45.31
N LEU A 36 8.15 -22.66 44.19
CA LEU A 36 7.27 -22.81 43.04
C LEU A 36 6.02 -23.62 43.44
N ASP A 37 6.19 -24.75 44.14
CA ASP A 37 5.06 -25.57 44.58
C ASP A 37 4.17 -24.86 45.60
N GLU A 38 4.73 -24.00 46.47
CA GLU A 38 3.97 -23.14 47.38
C GLU A 38 3.14 -22.09 46.62
N ILE A 39 3.68 -21.47 45.56
CA ILE A 39 3.01 -20.40 44.79
C ILE A 39 2.04 -21.00 43.76
N LYS A 40 2.26 -22.24 43.32
CA LYS A 40 1.48 -22.89 42.27
C LYS A 40 0.06 -23.19 42.76
N LEU A 41 -0.89 -22.43 42.23
CA LEU A 41 -2.31 -22.66 42.44
C LEU A 41 -2.76 -23.94 41.71
N LYS A 42 -3.36 -24.88 42.47
CA LYS A 42 -3.94 -26.13 41.96
C LYS A 42 -5.46 -26.03 41.98
N LEU A 43 -6.00 -25.26 41.04
CA LEU A 43 -7.45 -25.06 40.91
C LEU A 43 -8.05 -26.05 39.91
N PRO A 44 -9.31 -26.50 40.10
CA PRO A 44 -9.99 -27.39 39.16
C PRO A 44 -10.49 -26.68 37.89
N TRP A 45 -10.45 -25.35 37.86
CA TRP A 45 -10.76 -24.53 36.69
C TRP A 45 -9.52 -23.82 36.15
N LEU A 46 -9.61 -23.38 34.89
CA LEU A 46 -8.57 -22.60 34.25
C LEU A 46 -8.61 -21.15 34.76
N GLU A 47 -7.78 -20.82 35.75
CA GLU A 47 -7.67 -19.45 36.26
C GLU A 47 -6.86 -18.54 35.32
N ARG A 48 -5.77 -19.08 34.73
CA ARG A 48 -4.88 -18.33 33.84
C ARG A 48 -4.75 -19.02 32.49
N LEU A 49 -4.77 -18.24 31.42
CA LEU A 49 -4.55 -18.71 30.04
C LEU A 49 -3.11 -18.42 29.59
N ASP A 50 -2.14 -18.67 30.49
CA ASP A 50 -0.74 -18.46 30.19
C ASP A 50 -0.23 -19.62 29.31
N ILE A 51 0.37 -19.27 28.17
CA ILE A 51 0.87 -20.24 27.19
C ILE A 51 2.34 -19.96 26.93
N VAL A 52 3.14 -21.01 27.11
CA VAL A 52 4.56 -21.01 26.78
C VAL A 52 4.73 -21.95 25.60
N ASN A 53 4.96 -21.39 24.42
CA ASN A 53 5.12 -22.17 23.20
C ASN A 53 6.22 -21.62 22.28
N PRO A 54 6.79 -22.50 21.44
CA PRO A 54 7.71 -22.10 20.38
C PRO A 54 6.98 -21.30 19.28
N PRO A 55 7.71 -20.54 18.45
CA PRO A 55 7.11 -19.79 17.34
C PRO A 55 6.41 -20.71 16.33
N ALA A 56 5.29 -20.26 15.78
CA ALA A 56 4.57 -20.97 14.72
C ALA A 56 5.48 -21.31 13.54
N PRO A 57 5.31 -22.45 12.85
CA PRO A 57 6.10 -22.78 11.67
C PRO A 57 6.06 -21.65 10.64
N LEU A 58 7.19 -21.40 9.96
CA LEU A 58 7.27 -20.31 9.00
C LEU A 58 6.43 -20.64 7.77
N ALA A 59 5.37 -19.88 7.54
CA ALA A 59 4.59 -20.02 6.32
C ALA A 59 5.44 -19.62 5.11
N PRO A 60 5.32 -20.32 3.97
CA PRO A 60 6.11 -20.03 2.77
C PRO A 60 5.89 -18.60 2.25
N GLU A 61 4.67 -18.06 2.39
CA GLU A 61 4.37 -16.67 2.02
C GLU A 61 5.16 -15.66 2.85
N LEU A 62 5.29 -15.92 4.16
CA LEU A 62 6.02 -15.05 5.08
C LEU A 62 7.52 -15.11 4.81
N ALA A 63 8.05 -16.29 4.46
CA ALA A 63 9.44 -16.45 4.03
C ALA A 63 9.73 -15.63 2.76
N LEU A 64 8.85 -15.69 1.76
CA LEU A 64 8.97 -14.88 0.55
C LEU A 64 8.93 -13.38 0.87
N GLN A 65 8.01 -12.95 1.74
CA GLN A 65 7.94 -11.56 2.16
C GLN A 65 9.22 -11.09 2.86
N MET A 66 9.82 -11.93 3.71
CA MET A 66 11.11 -11.62 4.35
C MET A 66 12.21 -11.44 3.31
N GLN A 67 12.32 -12.36 2.35
CA GLN A 67 13.29 -12.24 1.24
C GLN A 67 13.06 -10.99 0.40
N GLU A 68 11.82 -10.69 0.04
CA GLU A 68 11.47 -9.47 -0.70
C GLU A 68 11.87 -8.20 0.06
N THR A 69 11.69 -8.18 1.38
CA THR A 69 12.09 -7.01 2.19
C THR A 69 13.60 -6.82 2.25
N GLU A 70 14.36 -7.91 2.40
CA GLU A 70 15.82 -7.92 2.35
C GLU A 70 16.33 -7.46 0.99
N GLU A 71 15.81 -8.02 -0.10
CA GLU A 71 16.18 -7.62 -1.46
C GLU A 71 15.84 -6.16 -1.72
N ARG A 72 14.65 -5.71 -1.30
CA ARG A 72 14.23 -4.32 -1.47
C ARG A 72 15.16 -3.39 -0.72
N ARG A 73 15.58 -3.76 0.49
CA ARG A 73 16.52 -2.99 1.30
C ARG A 73 17.91 -2.95 0.65
N ALA A 74 18.41 -4.07 0.16
CA ALA A 74 19.67 -4.15 -0.57
C ALA A 74 19.64 -3.30 -1.85
N LYS A 75 18.56 -3.35 -2.64
CA LYS A 75 18.35 -2.51 -3.83
C LYS A 75 18.32 -1.01 -3.47
N GLN A 76 17.71 -0.64 -2.35
CA GLN A 76 17.70 0.75 -1.86
C GLN A 76 19.08 1.23 -1.42
N ALA A 77 19.83 0.41 -0.68
CA ALA A 77 21.19 0.73 -0.24
C ALA A 77 22.15 0.91 -1.42
N LYS A 78 22.07 0.03 -2.43
CA LYS A 78 22.85 0.14 -3.69
C LYS A 78 22.46 1.38 -4.51
N GLY A 79 21.17 1.69 -4.58
CA GLY A 79 20.65 2.81 -5.39
C GLY A 79 20.87 4.19 -4.78
N ASN A 80 21.12 4.29 -3.47
CA ASN A 80 21.28 5.57 -2.79
C ASN A 80 22.44 5.53 -1.79
N LYS A 81 23.62 5.98 -2.25
CA LYS A 81 24.86 6.09 -1.45
C LYS A 81 24.75 6.99 -0.22
N LYS A 82 23.67 7.79 -0.07
CA LYS A 82 23.44 8.63 1.12
C LYS A 82 22.83 7.86 2.29
N LEU A 83 22.33 6.65 2.08
CA LEU A 83 21.88 5.79 3.16
C LEU A 83 23.10 5.18 3.87
N PRO A 84 23.06 5.00 5.19
CA PRO A 84 24.09 4.28 5.92
C PRO A 84 24.19 2.84 5.37
N GLN A 85 25.42 2.44 5.03
CA GLN A 85 25.72 1.10 4.54
C GLN A 85 26.13 0.23 5.73
N TYR A 86 25.34 -0.79 6.01
CA TYR A 86 25.62 -1.77 7.04
C TYR A 86 26.23 -3.02 6.42
N LYS A 87 26.99 -3.78 7.21
CA LYS A 87 27.43 -5.12 6.81
C LYS A 87 26.21 -6.03 6.64
N GLU A 88 26.37 -7.06 5.83
CA GLU A 88 25.34 -8.09 5.65
C GLU A 88 25.00 -8.72 7.01
N GLY A 89 23.71 -8.68 7.37
CA GLY A 89 23.21 -9.18 8.67
C GLY A 89 23.16 -8.17 9.82
N GLU A 90 23.78 -6.99 9.70
CA GLU A 90 23.80 -5.96 10.76
C GLU A 90 22.84 -4.79 10.50
N ASP A 91 22.04 -4.83 9.42
CA ASP A 91 21.10 -3.74 9.12
C ASP A 91 19.98 -3.68 10.19
N PRO A 92 19.90 -2.59 10.98
CA PRO A 92 18.92 -2.48 12.06
C PRO A 92 17.48 -2.59 11.55
N VAL A 93 17.20 -2.17 10.31
CA VAL A 93 15.85 -2.22 9.74
C VAL A 93 15.42 -3.64 9.41
N VAL A 94 16.34 -4.44 8.85
CA VAL A 94 16.06 -5.85 8.51
C VAL A 94 15.95 -6.67 9.79
N ASN A 95 16.83 -6.40 10.75
CA ASN A 95 16.83 -7.10 12.03
C ASN A 95 15.57 -6.81 12.85
N ASP A 96 15.11 -5.55 12.86
CA ASP A 96 13.83 -5.19 13.48
C ASP A 96 12.65 -5.91 12.83
N PHE A 97 12.59 -5.94 11.49
CA PHE A 97 11.53 -6.67 10.77
C PHE A 97 11.53 -8.17 11.08
N LYS A 98 12.71 -8.80 11.10
CA LYS A 98 12.86 -10.21 11.49
C LYS A 98 12.38 -10.45 12.92
N ARG A 99 12.76 -9.57 13.85
CA ARG A 99 12.37 -9.65 15.26
C ARG A 99 10.85 -9.52 15.44
N GLU A 100 10.24 -8.50 14.84
CA GLU A 100 8.78 -8.30 14.88
C GLU A 100 8.03 -9.51 14.27
N THR A 101 8.57 -10.08 13.18
CA THR A 101 8.02 -11.29 12.56
C THR A 101 8.07 -12.48 13.50
N MET A 102 9.13 -12.64 14.29
CA MET A 102 9.24 -13.70 15.29
C MET A 102 8.24 -13.53 16.43
N PHE A 103 8.08 -12.31 16.95
CA PHE A 103 7.08 -12.01 17.98
C PHE A 103 5.66 -12.29 17.49
N HIS A 104 5.36 -11.90 16.25
CA HIS A 104 4.06 -12.17 15.65
C HIS A 104 3.79 -13.67 15.53
N ARG A 105 4.77 -14.46 15.07
CA ARG A 105 4.65 -15.92 14.93
C ARG A 105 4.47 -16.63 16.28
N GLN A 106 5.16 -16.18 17.31
CA GLN A 106 5.00 -16.71 18.67
C GLN A 106 3.59 -16.40 19.21
N ALA A 107 3.13 -15.16 19.06
CA ALA A 107 1.79 -14.77 19.45
C ALA A 107 0.72 -15.57 18.68
N GLN A 108 0.91 -15.80 17.38
CA GLN A 108 0.00 -16.57 16.54
C GLN A 108 -0.13 -18.02 17.03
N ALA A 109 0.99 -18.69 17.32
CA ALA A 109 0.97 -20.04 17.89
C ALA A 109 0.20 -20.04 19.21
N ALA A 110 0.46 -19.06 20.08
CA ALA A 110 -0.17 -18.98 21.40
C ALA A 110 -1.68 -18.81 21.30
N VAL A 111 -2.15 -17.98 20.36
CA VAL A 111 -3.59 -17.79 20.11
C VAL A 111 -4.25 -19.07 19.62
N VAL A 112 -3.60 -19.83 18.72
CA VAL A 112 -4.16 -21.10 18.22
C VAL A 112 -4.32 -22.11 19.36
N ASP A 113 -3.28 -22.26 20.19
CA ASP A 113 -3.30 -23.16 21.35
C ASP A 113 -4.34 -22.71 22.40
N ALA A 114 -4.43 -21.41 22.66
CA ALA A 114 -5.40 -20.80 23.57
C ALA A 114 -6.83 -21.08 23.13
N LEU A 115 -7.14 -20.82 21.86
CA LEU A 115 -8.48 -21.03 21.31
C LEU A 115 -8.90 -22.49 21.41
N ALA A 116 -7.98 -23.43 21.17
CA ALA A 116 -8.26 -24.85 21.35
C ALA A 116 -8.60 -25.19 22.81
N ARG A 117 -7.89 -24.61 23.79
CA ARG A 117 -8.17 -24.80 25.23
C ARG A 117 -9.51 -24.19 25.63
N ILE A 118 -9.78 -22.94 25.25
CA ILE A 118 -11.02 -22.24 25.60
C ILE A 118 -12.26 -22.94 25.02
N LYS A 119 -12.18 -23.41 23.77
CA LYS A 119 -13.27 -24.15 23.11
C LYS A 119 -13.65 -25.44 23.84
N LYS A 120 -12.68 -26.14 24.47
CA LYS A 120 -12.97 -27.34 25.28
C LYS A 120 -13.85 -27.04 26.49
N PHE A 121 -13.78 -25.82 27.03
CA PHE A 121 -14.62 -25.36 28.13
C PHE A 121 -15.95 -24.73 27.67
N GLY A 122 -16.22 -24.70 26.36
CA GLY A 122 -17.48 -24.16 25.82
C GLY A 122 -17.63 -22.64 25.92
N ILE A 123 -16.54 -21.90 26.17
CA ILE A 123 -16.59 -20.44 26.31
C ILE A 123 -16.56 -19.77 24.92
N PRO A 124 -17.43 -18.80 24.63
CA PRO A 124 -17.43 -18.08 23.36
C PRO A 124 -16.18 -17.17 23.24
N THR A 125 -15.47 -17.28 22.12
CA THR A 125 -14.18 -16.55 21.91
C THR A 125 -14.30 -15.34 20.99
N ILE A 126 -15.37 -15.25 20.20
CA ILE A 126 -15.54 -14.19 19.20
C ILE A 126 -16.35 -13.06 19.82
N ARG A 127 -15.84 -11.83 19.70
CA ARG A 127 -16.59 -10.62 20.05
C ARG A 127 -17.69 -10.37 19.01
N PRO A 128 -18.98 -10.35 19.38
CA PRO A 128 -20.05 -10.00 18.45
C PRO A 128 -19.94 -8.54 17.97
N ASP A 129 -20.30 -8.28 16.72
CA ASP A 129 -20.27 -6.93 16.15
C ASP A 129 -21.26 -5.96 16.81
N ASP A 130 -22.37 -6.50 17.35
CA ASP A 130 -23.42 -5.75 18.05
C ASP A 130 -23.13 -5.55 19.56
N TYR A 131 -21.97 -6.01 20.04
CA TYR A 131 -21.58 -5.86 21.43
C TYR A 131 -20.72 -4.59 21.63
N PHE A 132 -21.39 -3.48 21.96
CA PHE A 132 -20.77 -2.18 22.22
C PHE A 132 -20.37 -2.05 23.69
N ALA A 133 -19.11 -2.35 23.97
CA ALA A 133 -18.45 -2.09 25.25
C ALA A 133 -17.29 -1.12 25.06
N GLU A 134 -16.79 -0.54 26.15
CA GLU A 134 -15.61 0.33 26.11
C GLU A 134 -14.40 -0.44 25.57
N MET A 135 -13.74 0.15 24.56
CA MET A 135 -12.56 -0.41 23.93
C MET A 135 -11.31 0.35 24.39
N VAL A 136 -10.15 -0.30 24.39
CA VAL A 136 -8.86 0.29 24.80
C VAL A 136 -8.53 1.61 24.07
N LYS A 137 -9.02 1.78 22.84
CA LYS A 137 -8.87 3.01 22.05
C LYS A 137 -10.25 3.55 21.68
N THR A 138 -10.43 4.86 21.81
CA THR A 138 -11.67 5.54 21.43
C THR A 138 -11.91 5.48 19.92
N ASP A 139 -13.18 5.52 19.53
CA ASP A 139 -13.58 5.51 18.11
C ASP A 139 -13.06 6.73 17.35
N GLU A 140 -13.00 7.89 18.01
CA GLU A 140 -12.41 9.10 17.42
C GLU A 140 -10.94 8.89 17.07
N HIS A 141 -10.19 8.22 17.94
CA HIS A 141 -8.79 7.88 17.67
C HIS A 141 -8.67 6.88 16.52
N MET A 142 -9.54 5.85 16.48
CA MET A 142 -9.57 4.90 15.37
C MET A 142 -9.98 5.54 14.04
N HIS A 143 -10.86 6.54 14.05
CA HIS A 143 -11.22 7.31 12.86
C HIS A 143 -10.01 8.07 12.30
N LYS A 144 -9.22 8.73 13.17
CA LYS A 144 -7.97 9.41 12.76
C LYS A 144 -6.98 8.43 12.13
N ILE A 145 -6.84 7.22 12.68
CA ILE A 145 -5.98 6.17 12.11
C ILE A 145 -6.48 5.77 10.71
N ARG A 146 -7.78 5.49 10.57
CA ARG A 146 -8.40 5.10 9.29
C ARG A 146 -8.21 6.18 8.23
N GLU A 147 -8.41 7.45 8.57
CA GLU A 147 -8.14 8.56 7.67
C GLU A 147 -6.69 8.60 7.19
N ASN A 148 -5.73 8.40 8.10
CA ASN A 148 -4.32 8.41 7.77
C ASN A 148 -3.93 7.24 6.87
N LEU A 149 -4.49 6.05 7.10
CA LEU A 149 -4.32 4.90 6.22
C LEU A 149 -4.90 5.17 4.83
N ALA A 150 -6.12 5.72 4.75
CA ALA A 150 -6.73 6.09 3.49
C ALA A 150 -5.90 7.15 2.73
N LYS A 151 -5.37 8.16 3.44
CA LYS A 151 -4.47 9.19 2.87
C LYS A 151 -3.20 8.55 2.29
N LYS A 152 -2.55 7.62 3.01
CA LYS A 152 -1.36 6.88 2.54
C LYS A 152 -1.67 6.04 1.31
N GLN A 153 -2.78 5.30 1.32
CA GLN A 153 -3.20 4.48 0.18
C GLN A 153 -3.49 5.34 -1.06
N GLN A 154 -4.20 6.46 -0.90
CA GLN A 154 -4.43 7.40 -2.00
C GLN A 154 -3.15 8.03 -2.53
N ALA A 155 -2.17 8.31 -1.67
CA ALA A 155 -0.87 8.83 -2.09
C ALA A 155 -0.08 7.80 -2.93
N ALA A 156 -0.08 6.53 -2.51
CA ALA A 156 0.53 5.43 -3.26
C ALA A 156 -0.16 5.21 -4.61
N GLN A 157 -1.50 5.13 -4.64
CA GLN A 157 -2.24 5.01 -5.90
C GLN A 157 -1.99 6.18 -6.85
N ARG A 158 -1.84 7.41 -6.31
CA ARG A 158 -1.51 8.58 -7.12
C ARG A 158 -0.10 8.48 -7.71
N SER A 159 0.90 8.05 -6.93
CA SER A 159 2.28 7.91 -7.44
C SER A 159 2.37 6.81 -8.51
N GLU A 160 1.66 5.70 -8.33
CA GLU A 160 1.55 4.63 -9.33
C GLU A 160 0.87 5.10 -10.61
N LYS A 161 -0.29 5.77 -10.51
CA LYS A 161 -0.98 6.36 -11.67
C LYS A 161 -0.07 7.33 -12.44
N VAL A 162 0.68 8.17 -11.73
CA VAL A 162 1.64 9.08 -12.36
C VAL A 162 2.77 8.31 -13.06
N ARG A 163 3.28 7.23 -12.46
CA ARG A 163 4.30 6.36 -13.08
C ARG A 163 3.78 5.72 -14.36
N GLN A 164 2.57 5.16 -14.33
CA GLN A 164 1.91 4.56 -15.50
C GLN A 164 1.70 5.60 -16.62
N LEU A 165 1.18 6.79 -16.30
CA LEU A 165 1.00 7.86 -17.29
C LEU A 165 2.31 8.30 -17.92
N ARG A 166 3.41 8.37 -17.15
CA ARG A 166 4.74 8.67 -17.69
C ARG A 166 5.23 7.58 -18.64
N GLN A 167 5.04 6.31 -18.30
CA GLN A 167 5.43 5.18 -19.14
C GLN A 167 4.61 5.14 -20.45
N GLN A 168 3.29 5.31 -20.37
CA GLN A 168 2.42 5.41 -21.54
C GLN A 168 2.84 6.56 -22.46
N ARG A 169 3.23 7.72 -21.92
CA ARG A 169 3.74 8.84 -22.73
C ARG A 169 5.07 8.50 -23.42
N LYS A 170 5.98 7.77 -22.77
CA LYS A 170 7.25 7.34 -23.37
C LYS A 170 7.00 6.36 -24.52
N VAL A 171 6.21 5.32 -24.27
CA VAL A 171 5.85 4.30 -25.28
C VAL A 171 5.09 4.94 -26.44
N GLY A 172 4.12 5.81 -26.16
CA GLY A 172 3.37 6.52 -27.20
C GLY A 172 4.26 7.37 -28.12
N LYS A 173 5.31 7.99 -27.58
CA LYS A 173 6.31 8.71 -28.41
C LYS A 173 7.14 7.75 -29.28
N GLN A 174 7.60 6.63 -28.71
CA GLN A 174 8.35 5.62 -29.46
C GLN A 174 7.51 5.02 -30.58
N MET A 175 6.26 4.66 -30.30
CA MET A 175 5.32 4.15 -31.31
C MET A 175 5.06 5.17 -32.43
N GLN A 176 4.99 6.47 -32.13
CA GLN A 176 4.82 7.49 -33.16
C GLN A 176 6.04 7.55 -34.09
N ILE A 177 7.25 7.51 -33.53
CA ILE A 177 8.50 7.49 -34.30
C ILE A 177 8.62 6.21 -35.13
N GLU A 178 8.32 5.06 -34.53
CA GLU A 178 8.36 3.78 -35.23
C GLU A 178 7.32 3.73 -36.36
N ALA A 179 6.11 4.25 -36.14
CA ALA A 179 5.09 4.32 -37.17
C ALA A 179 5.49 5.25 -38.33
N THR A 180 6.17 6.38 -38.07
CA THR A 180 6.66 7.24 -39.15
C THR A 180 7.81 6.56 -39.91
N LEU A 181 8.78 5.96 -39.21
CA LEU A 181 9.87 5.20 -39.82
C LEU A 181 9.35 4.04 -40.68
N LYS A 182 8.38 3.28 -40.17
CA LYS A 182 7.73 2.19 -40.90
C LYS A 182 7.04 2.69 -42.16
N LYS A 183 6.28 3.79 -42.08
CA LYS A 183 5.68 4.44 -43.26
C LYS A 183 6.71 4.90 -44.28
N HIS A 184 7.84 5.47 -43.85
CA HIS A 184 8.91 5.87 -44.77
C HIS A 184 9.60 4.65 -45.41
N ALA A 185 9.80 3.57 -44.67
CA ALA A 185 10.35 2.32 -45.17
C ALA A 185 9.41 1.65 -46.19
N GLU A 186 8.11 1.59 -45.90
CA GLU A 186 7.07 1.09 -46.82
C GLU A 186 7.04 1.92 -48.10
N LYS A 187 7.04 3.26 -48.01
CA LYS A 187 7.12 4.15 -49.17
C LYS A 187 8.39 3.93 -49.99
N ARG A 188 9.54 3.76 -49.34
CA ARG A 188 10.82 3.50 -50.03
C ARG A 188 10.80 2.16 -50.76
N LYS A 189 10.30 1.10 -50.11
CA LYS A 189 10.10 -0.22 -50.73
C LYS A 189 9.19 -0.14 -51.95
N MET A 190 8.04 0.52 -51.81
CA MET A 190 7.10 0.75 -52.91
C MET A 190 7.75 1.51 -54.07
N LEU A 191 8.49 2.58 -53.80
CA LEU A 191 9.20 3.35 -54.84
C LEU A 191 10.29 2.52 -55.52
N ASP A 192 11.01 1.69 -54.79
CA ASP A 192 12.03 0.80 -55.35
C ASP A 192 11.42 -0.31 -56.22
N GLU A 193 10.24 -0.83 -55.86
CA GLU A 193 9.46 -1.78 -56.67
C GLU A 193 8.94 -1.13 -57.95
N VAL A 194 8.38 0.08 -57.87
CA VAL A 194 7.96 0.87 -59.06
C VAL A 194 9.15 1.13 -59.99
N LYS A 195 10.33 1.46 -59.45
CA LYS A 195 11.56 1.64 -60.26
C LYS A 195 11.99 0.34 -60.94
N LYS A 196 11.90 -0.82 -60.27
CA LYS A 196 12.21 -2.13 -60.86
C LYS A 196 11.23 -2.49 -61.99
N TYR A 197 9.95 -2.19 -61.81
CA TYR A 197 8.92 -2.35 -62.85
C TYR A 197 9.18 -1.43 -64.06
N ARG A 198 9.46 -0.14 -63.83
CA ARG A 198 9.79 0.82 -64.90
C ARG A 198 11.05 0.41 -65.69
N LYS A 199 12.02 -0.22 -65.05
CA LYS A 199 13.24 -0.76 -65.70
C LYS A 199 13.03 -2.11 -66.40
N GLY A 200 11.82 -2.68 -66.37
CA GLY A 200 11.50 -3.95 -67.03
C GLY A 200 12.05 -5.20 -66.34
N ILE A 201 12.63 -5.07 -65.13
CA ILE A 201 13.22 -6.19 -64.37
C ILE A 201 12.12 -7.07 -63.75
N ARG A 202 10.94 -6.49 -63.47
CA ARG A 202 9.75 -7.20 -63.00
C ARG A 202 8.57 -6.83 -63.89
N LYS A 203 7.76 -7.81 -64.29
CA LYS A 203 6.56 -7.63 -65.14
C LYS A 203 5.23 -7.72 -64.37
N ASP A 204 5.27 -8.13 -63.10
CA ASP A 204 4.08 -8.37 -62.28
C ASP A 204 3.73 -7.15 -61.40
N LEU A 205 2.45 -6.78 -61.36
CA LEU A 205 1.91 -5.62 -60.62
C LEU A 205 1.47 -5.95 -59.18
N ASP A 206 1.87 -7.11 -58.64
CA ASP A 206 1.35 -7.68 -57.38
C ASP A 206 1.68 -6.82 -56.13
N PHE A 207 2.60 -5.86 -56.23
CA PHE A 207 2.95 -4.92 -55.15
C PHE A 207 1.93 -3.78 -54.94
N LEU A 208 1.03 -3.55 -55.89
CA LEU A 208 -0.07 -2.57 -55.77
C LEU A 208 -1.31 -3.18 -55.08
N ASP A 209 -1.41 -4.50 -55.05
CA ASP A 209 -2.54 -5.24 -54.52
C ASP A 209 -2.33 -5.65 -53.04
N ASP A 210 -2.25 -4.64 -52.15
CA ASP A 210 -2.38 -4.82 -50.70
C ASP A 210 -3.77 -5.42 -50.27
N LYS A 211 -4.64 -5.74 -51.24
CA LYS A 211 -5.97 -6.32 -51.07
C LYS A 211 -6.07 -7.83 -51.22
N LYS A 212 -4.99 -8.56 -51.50
CA LYS A 212 -5.03 -10.03 -51.37
C LYS A 212 -4.77 -10.45 -49.93
N LYS A 213 -5.77 -10.20 -49.06
CA LYS A 213 -6.00 -11.12 -47.94
C LYS A 213 -6.42 -12.45 -48.54
N PRO A 214 -5.82 -13.59 -48.16
CA PRO A 214 -6.28 -14.87 -48.67
C PRO A 214 -7.69 -15.13 -48.11
N GLY A 215 -8.65 -15.28 -49.03
CA GLY A 215 -9.95 -15.93 -48.86
C GLY A 215 -10.75 -15.61 -47.60
N LYS A 216 -11.67 -14.64 -47.68
CA LYS A 216 -12.98 -14.74 -46.99
C LYS A 216 -14.07 -14.16 -47.89
N ASN A 217 -14.58 -15.02 -48.77
CA ASN A 217 -15.99 -14.96 -49.14
C ASN A 217 -16.80 -15.29 -47.90
N ASN A 218 -17.58 -14.31 -47.43
CA ASN A 218 -18.95 -14.45 -46.91
C ASN A 218 -19.25 -13.38 -45.86
N GLY A 219 -20.44 -12.80 -46.01
CA GLY A 219 -21.15 -12.14 -44.93
C GLY A 219 -21.05 -10.63 -44.96
N TYR A 220 -21.94 -10.02 -45.73
CA TYR A 220 -22.53 -8.74 -45.35
C TYR A 220 -22.98 -8.83 -43.88
N ASP A 221 -22.28 -8.16 -42.97
CA ASP A 221 -22.79 -7.96 -41.61
C ASP A 221 -22.62 -6.49 -41.21
N ASN A 222 -23.65 -5.73 -41.54
CA ASN A 222 -23.86 -4.36 -41.12
C ASN A 222 -24.20 -4.31 -39.62
N LYS A 223 -23.23 -4.56 -38.75
CA LYS A 223 -23.37 -4.37 -37.29
C LYS A 223 -22.13 -3.70 -36.69
N SER A 224 -21.93 -2.43 -37.05
CA SER A 224 -21.10 -1.49 -36.27
C SER A 224 -21.75 -0.10 -36.21
N GLN A 225 -23.05 -0.02 -35.93
CA GLN A 225 -23.69 1.21 -35.49
C GLN A 225 -23.64 1.34 -33.96
N GLY A 226 -22.48 1.73 -33.42
CA GLY A 226 -22.40 2.08 -32.00
C GLY A 226 -21.38 3.17 -31.68
N LYS A 227 -20.26 3.20 -32.42
CA LYS A 227 -19.17 4.17 -32.19
C LYS A 227 -19.11 5.31 -33.21
N GLY A 228 -19.88 5.21 -34.31
CA GLY A 228 -19.90 6.19 -35.40
C GLY A 228 -20.86 7.36 -35.22
N LYS A 229 -22.01 7.18 -34.54
CA LYS A 229 -23.06 8.23 -34.44
C LYS A 229 -22.56 9.49 -33.71
N LYS A 230 -21.95 9.34 -32.53
CA LYS A 230 -21.35 10.48 -31.78
C LYS A 230 -20.19 11.14 -32.52
N ALA A 231 -19.40 10.37 -33.27
CA ALA A 231 -18.30 10.92 -34.06
C ALA A 231 -18.81 11.71 -35.26
N MET A 232 -19.83 11.20 -35.96
CA MET A 232 -20.54 11.88 -37.03
C MET A 232 -21.25 13.14 -36.55
N GLU A 233 -21.88 13.11 -35.38
CA GLU A 233 -22.61 14.24 -34.81
C GLU A 233 -21.65 15.37 -34.39
N LYS A 234 -20.49 15.02 -33.83
CA LYS A 234 -19.39 15.98 -33.59
C LYS A 234 -18.82 16.55 -34.90
N LEU A 235 -18.76 15.75 -35.96
CA LEU A 235 -18.33 16.21 -37.28
C LEU A 235 -19.36 17.16 -37.90
N LYS A 236 -20.66 16.82 -37.82
CA LYS A 236 -21.77 17.68 -38.26
C LYS A 236 -21.79 19.01 -37.53
N MET A 237 -21.63 19.02 -36.20
CA MET A 237 -21.56 20.25 -35.39
C MET A 237 -20.33 21.10 -35.72
N LYS A 238 -19.18 20.48 -35.99
CA LYS A 238 -17.97 21.21 -36.43
C LYS A 238 -18.13 21.77 -37.84
N ASN A 239 -18.79 21.02 -38.72
CA ASN A 239 -19.04 21.46 -40.09
C ASN A 239 -20.11 22.55 -40.14
N SER A 240 -21.13 22.54 -39.27
CA SER A 240 -22.10 23.64 -39.15
C SER A 240 -21.45 24.89 -38.56
N LYS A 241 -20.65 24.75 -37.50
CA LYS A 241 -20.01 25.89 -36.82
C LYS A 241 -18.90 26.54 -37.64
N PHE A 242 -18.15 25.76 -38.42
CA PHE A 242 -16.94 26.25 -39.09
C PHE A 242 -16.95 26.04 -40.62
N GLY A 243 -18.00 25.49 -41.22
CA GLY A 243 -18.05 25.11 -42.65
C GLY A 243 -17.24 23.85 -42.99
N PHE A 244 -17.38 23.32 -44.21
CA PHE A 244 -16.60 22.18 -44.72
C PHE A 244 -15.61 22.63 -45.81
N GLY A 245 -14.31 22.39 -45.61
CA GLY A 245 -13.25 22.78 -46.56
C GLY A 245 -12.97 24.29 -46.65
N GLY A 246 -11.79 24.68 -47.15
CA GLY A 246 -11.41 26.09 -47.40
C GLY A 246 -10.60 26.80 -46.29
N LYS A 247 -9.98 27.94 -46.64
CA LYS A 247 -9.20 28.80 -45.72
C LYS A 247 -10.14 29.51 -44.74
N LYS A 248 -10.27 28.95 -43.54
CA LYS A 248 -11.05 29.48 -42.41
C LYS A 248 -10.33 30.67 -41.74
N ARG A 249 -10.26 31.82 -42.44
CA ARG A 249 -9.63 33.05 -41.95
C ARG A 249 -10.37 33.54 -40.70
N GLY A 250 -9.80 33.31 -39.52
CA GLY A 250 -10.26 33.88 -38.25
C GLY A 250 -11.52 33.28 -37.64
N SER A 251 -12.32 32.46 -38.35
CA SER A 251 -13.55 31.86 -37.82
C SER A 251 -13.35 30.81 -36.71
N LYS A 252 -12.10 30.43 -36.42
CA LYS A 252 -11.71 29.61 -35.26
C LYS A 252 -11.19 30.42 -34.08
N LEU A 253 -11.13 31.75 -34.18
CA LEU A 253 -10.74 32.62 -33.08
C LEU A 253 -11.94 32.83 -32.15
N ASN A 254 -11.66 32.98 -30.86
CA ASN A 254 -12.70 33.26 -29.87
C ASN A 254 -13.18 34.70 -30.07
N THR A 255 -14.48 34.89 -30.28
CA THR A 255 -15.10 36.23 -30.22
C THR A 255 -15.20 36.69 -28.77
N ARG A 256 -15.29 38.00 -28.55
CA ARG A 256 -15.41 38.59 -27.20
C ARG A 256 -16.61 38.01 -26.43
N GLU A 257 -17.70 37.73 -27.13
CA GLU A 257 -18.90 37.09 -26.59
C GLU A 257 -18.64 35.62 -26.23
N SER A 258 -17.95 34.87 -27.10
CA SER A 258 -17.59 33.46 -26.84
C SER A 258 -16.59 33.30 -25.69
N ALA A 259 -15.80 34.33 -25.36
CA ALA A 259 -14.89 34.32 -24.21
C ALA A 259 -15.61 34.70 -22.89
N ALA A 260 -16.73 35.42 -22.98
CA ALA A 260 -17.54 35.83 -21.83
C ALA A 260 -18.65 34.82 -21.47
N ASP A 261 -19.03 33.94 -22.41
CA ASP A 261 -20.07 32.94 -22.20
C ASP A 261 -19.57 31.77 -21.32
N VAL A 262 -20.01 31.78 -20.06
CA VAL A 262 -19.75 30.73 -19.06
C VAL A 262 -21.01 29.89 -18.79
N SER A 263 -22.06 30.00 -19.60
CA SER A 263 -23.34 29.32 -19.39
C SER A 263 -23.24 27.79 -19.50
N GLU A 264 -22.36 27.28 -20.39
CA GLU A 264 -22.06 25.84 -20.53
C GLU A 264 -21.17 25.29 -19.40
N TYR A 265 -20.56 26.15 -18.58
CA TYR A 265 -19.73 25.71 -17.46
C TYR A 265 -20.59 25.17 -16.32
N ARG A 266 -20.95 23.89 -16.43
CA ARG A 266 -21.52 23.13 -15.32
C ARG A 266 -20.41 22.88 -14.30
N ARG A 267 -20.51 23.52 -13.13
CA ARG A 267 -19.69 23.15 -11.96
C ARG A 267 -19.83 21.63 -11.75
N PRO A 268 -18.74 20.88 -11.57
CA PRO A 268 -18.84 19.45 -11.29
C PRO A 268 -19.76 19.25 -10.08
N GLY A 269 -20.86 18.52 -10.30
CA GLY A 269 -21.85 18.26 -9.27
C GLY A 269 -21.18 17.67 -8.04
N LYS A 270 -21.44 18.28 -6.88
CA LYS A 270 -21.12 17.64 -5.60
C LYS A 270 -21.83 16.30 -5.58
N PHE A 271 -21.06 15.25 -5.27
CA PHE A 271 -21.56 13.92 -4.96
C PHE A 271 -22.83 13.99 -4.08
N PRO A 272 -23.82 13.11 -4.28
CA PRO A 272 -24.98 13.06 -3.42
C PRO A 272 -24.58 12.43 -2.08
N THR A 273 -24.24 13.27 -1.10
CA THR A 273 -24.27 12.86 0.30
C THR A 273 -25.70 13.02 0.81
N LYS A 274 -26.33 11.87 1.00
CA LYS A 274 -27.57 11.64 1.73
C LYS A 274 -27.50 12.34 3.09
N GLY A 275 -28.44 13.24 3.37
CA GLY A 275 -28.76 13.75 4.71
C GLY A 275 -27.92 14.94 5.20
N GLY A 276 -28.60 16.05 5.54
CA GLY A 276 -28.08 17.01 6.52
C GLY A 276 -27.95 18.47 6.06
N LYS A 277 -29.05 19.21 6.22
CA LYS A 277 -29.18 20.64 6.58
C LYS A 277 -28.18 21.66 5.99
N VAL A 278 -28.74 22.52 5.15
CA VAL A 278 -28.19 23.78 4.64
C VAL A 278 -27.80 24.70 5.80
N LYS A 279 -26.50 24.82 6.11
CA LYS A 279 -25.97 25.97 6.87
C LYS A 279 -25.65 27.10 5.89
N LYS A 280 -26.23 28.25 6.19
CA LYS A 280 -26.05 29.53 5.51
C LYS A 280 -24.58 29.80 5.19
N MET A 281 -24.40 30.33 4.00
CA MET A 281 -23.15 30.64 3.32
C MET A 281 -22.31 31.64 4.13
N ALA A 282 -21.42 31.16 5.00
CA ALA A 282 -20.33 31.97 5.51
C ALA A 282 -19.39 32.28 4.34
N LYS A 283 -19.31 33.57 3.97
CA LYS A 283 -18.40 34.08 2.93
C LYS A 283 -16.98 33.56 3.24
N LYS A 284 -16.49 32.65 2.40
CA LYS A 284 -15.12 32.14 2.46
C LYS A 284 -14.17 33.33 2.32
N ALA A 285 -13.46 33.69 3.38
CA ALA A 285 -12.50 34.79 3.38
C ALA A 285 -11.56 34.65 2.17
N GLN A 286 -11.63 35.61 1.27
CA GLN A 286 -10.81 35.66 0.06
C GLN A 286 -9.37 35.90 0.50
N ARG A 287 -8.46 34.99 0.14
CA ARG A 287 -7.03 35.11 0.47
C ARG A 287 -6.52 36.47 -0.05
N PRO A 288 -5.83 37.28 0.78
CA PRO A 288 -5.24 38.52 0.31
C PRO A 288 -4.26 38.26 -0.85
N GLY A 289 -4.26 39.15 -1.84
CA GLY A 289 -3.37 39.08 -3.01
C GLY A 289 -1.89 38.99 -2.62
N LYS A 290 -1.05 38.55 -3.57
CA LYS A 290 0.39 38.31 -3.35
C LYS A 290 1.10 39.53 -2.73
N GLY A 291 0.80 40.75 -3.20
CA GLY A 291 1.36 41.99 -2.63
C GLY A 291 0.99 42.22 -1.16
N ARG A 292 -0.30 42.06 -0.80
CA ARG A 292 -0.78 42.23 0.58
C ARG A 292 -0.15 41.24 1.56
N ARG A 293 0.19 40.03 1.09
CA ARG A 293 0.88 39.01 1.91
C ARG A 293 2.34 39.37 2.20
N VAL A 294 3.02 40.05 1.29
CA VAL A 294 4.41 40.50 1.49
C VAL A 294 4.43 41.64 2.52
N ASN A 295 3.53 42.62 2.40
CA ASN A 295 3.43 43.73 3.36
C ASN A 295 3.08 43.26 4.79
N MET A 296 2.19 42.27 4.93
CA MET A 296 1.85 41.70 6.24
C MET A 296 3.01 40.94 6.88
N LYS A 297 3.95 40.44 6.08
CA LYS A 297 5.15 39.74 6.57
C LYS A 297 6.21 40.73 7.07
N GLY A 298 6.27 41.93 6.50
CA GLY A 298 7.14 43.02 6.95
C GLY A 298 6.65 43.74 8.21
N LYS A 299 5.35 43.67 8.54
CA LYS A 299 4.78 44.23 9.78
C LYS A 299 4.97 43.36 11.03
N ARG A 300 5.66 42.21 10.90
CA ARG A 300 5.89 41.25 11.99
C ARG A 300 7.33 41.24 12.50
N ASN A 301 8.12 42.22 12.09
CA ASN A 301 9.40 42.56 12.70
C ASN A 301 9.22 43.84 13.52
#